data_AF-A0A963VQY6-F1
#
_entry.id   AF-A0A963VQY6-F1
#
_cell.length_a   1.000
_cell.length_b   1.000
_cell.length_c   1.000
_cell.angle_alpha   90.00
_cell.angle_beta   90.00
_cell.angle_gamma   90.00
#
_symmetry.space_group_name_H-M   'P 1'
#
loop_
_entity.id
_entity.type
_entity.pdbx_description
1 polymer ?
#
loop_
_entity_poly.entity_id
_entity_poly.type
_entity_poly.pdbx_seq_one_letter_code
_entity_poly.pdbx_strand_id
1 'polypeptide(L)'
;MRMIFLPALLLVASCSQQEPAGNQSASAAAGEPVQIASNDPADCAKVTLDIGPERFTEGRENFAVGTTARTRLDENFTVALAQACAEGMLAKQPLVDPRSKEKNTLFIANASEANIASIYFDNGATWFEGPFFVDGKHVQVPGPAAIKEAIYCYAVGATPEEQEQTGRCLPD
;
A
#
# COMPACT_ATOMS: atom_id res chain seq x y z
N MET A 1 -28.42 48.93 16.46
CA MET A 1 -29.36 48.62 15.36
C MET A 1 -28.77 49.15 14.06
N ARG A 2 -28.09 48.29 13.28
CA ARG A 2 -27.70 48.51 11.89
C ARG A 2 -27.65 47.13 11.24
N MET A 3 -28.70 46.82 10.49
CA MET A 3 -28.77 45.64 9.63
C MET A 3 -27.95 45.91 8.38
N ILE A 4 -27.04 45.01 8.04
CA ILE A 4 -26.41 44.97 6.72
C ILE A 4 -26.79 43.62 6.11
N PHE A 5 -27.69 43.69 5.14
CA PHE A 5 -28.04 42.64 4.20
C PHE A 5 -26.91 42.52 3.17
N LEU A 6 -26.37 41.33 2.94
CA LEU A 6 -25.61 41.00 1.74
C LEU A 6 -26.23 39.78 1.05
N PRO A 7 -26.42 39.81 -0.28
CA PRO A 7 -27.23 38.82 -1.00
C PRO A 7 -26.47 37.54 -1.33
N ALA A 8 -27.23 36.46 -1.38
CA ALA A 8 -26.83 35.15 -1.89
C ALA A 8 -26.52 35.22 -3.39
N LEU A 9 -25.38 34.65 -3.79
CA LEU A 9 -25.05 34.34 -5.17
C LEU A 9 -25.00 32.81 -5.32
N LEU A 10 -26.05 32.23 -5.90
CA LEU A 10 -26.13 30.84 -6.34
C LEU A 10 -25.60 30.78 -7.78
N LEU A 11 -24.47 30.11 -8.00
CA LEU A 11 -23.99 29.70 -9.31
C LEU A 11 -24.33 28.22 -9.51
N VAL A 12 -25.34 27.97 -10.35
CA VAL A 12 -25.71 26.63 -10.81
C VAL A 12 -25.06 26.43 -12.18
N ALA A 13 -24.01 25.61 -12.25
CA ALA A 13 -23.43 25.16 -13.50
C ALA A 13 -23.88 23.71 -13.73
N SER A 14 -24.94 23.53 -14.52
CA SER A 14 -25.34 22.22 -15.06
C SER A 14 -25.01 22.22 -16.54
N CYS A 15 -23.88 21.60 -16.89
CA CYS A 15 -23.58 21.27 -18.27
C CYS A 15 -24.38 20.02 -18.65
N SER A 16 -25.40 20.21 -19.48
CA SER A 16 -26.03 19.13 -20.24
C SER A 16 -25.03 18.63 -21.28
N GLN A 17 -24.69 17.34 -21.24
CA GLN A 17 -23.91 16.70 -22.31
C GLN A 17 -24.77 15.66 -23.00
N GLN A 18 -25.12 16.00 -24.24
CA GLN A 18 -25.95 15.27 -25.17
C GLN A 18 -25.11 14.18 -25.84
N GLU A 19 -25.52 12.93 -25.72
CA GLU A 19 -24.98 11.82 -26.50
C GLU A 19 -25.58 11.81 -27.90
N PRO A 20 -24.76 11.74 -28.97
CA PRO A 20 -25.19 11.19 -30.24
C PRO A 20 -24.61 9.79 -30.43
N ALA A 21 -25.52 8.84 -30.60
CA ALA A 21 -25.24 7.53 -31.17
C ALA A 21 -24.65 7.69 -32.58
N GLY A 22 -23.44 7.19 -32.79
CA GLY A 22 -22.74 7.17 -34.07
C GLY A 22 -22.20 5.78 -34.35
N ASN A 23 -22.98 4.99 -35.08
CA ASN A 23 -22.61 3.71 -35.66
C ASN A 23 -21.65 3.97 -36.84
N GLN A 24 -20.38 3.57 -36.78
CA GLN A 24 -19.57 3.37 -37.99
C GLN A 24 -18.63 2.16 -37.84
N SER A 25 -18.84 1.23 -38.76
CA SER A 25 -18.08 0.03 -39.00
C SER A 25 -16.69 0.30 -39.60
N ALA A 26 -15.75 -0.56 -39.20
CA ALA A 26 -14.70 -1.16 -40.00
C ALA A 26 -13.79 -0.25 -40.87
N SER A 27 -12.56 -0.07 -40.40
CA SER A 27 -11.38 -0.35 -41.22
C SER A 27 -10.18 -0.55 -40.31
N ALA A 28 -9.72 -1.79 -40.17
CA ALA A 28 -8.41 -2.09 -39.61
C ALA A 28 -7.70 -3.02 -40.59
N ALA A 29 -6.72 -2.44 -41.26
CA ALA A 29 -5.73 -3.15 -42.04
C ALA A 29 -5.13 -4.28 -41.20
N ALA A 30 -4.81 -5.39 -41.88
CA ALA A 30 -3.99 -6.47 -41.34
C ALA A 30 -2.59 -5.92 -41.02
N GLY A 31 -2.46 -5.29 -39.85
CA GLY A 31 -1.21 -5.15 -39.14
C GLY A 31 -0.98 -6.43 -38.36
N GLU A 32 0.18 -7.04 -38.56
CA GLU A 32 0.67 -8.13 -37.73
C GLU A 32 0.48 -7.75 -36.24
N PRO A 33 0.05 -8.70 -35.39
CA PRO A 33 0.00 -8.44 -33.96
C PRO A 33 1.42 -8.12 -33.50
N VAL A 34 1.71 -6.85 -33.23
CA VAL A 34 2.82 -6.46 -32.39
C VAL A 34 2.59 -7.22 -31.09
N GLN A 35 3.38 -8.28 -30.90
CA GLN A 35 3.47 -8.94 -29.61
C GLN A 35 3.98 -7.87 -28.66
N ILE A 36 3.06 -7.26 -27.90
CA ILE A 36 3.41 -6.64 -26.64
C ILE A 36 4.08 -7.77 -25.88
N ALA A 37 5.40 -7.68 -25.75
CA ALA A 37 6.18 -8.63 -24.98
C ALA A 37 5.41 -8.83 -23.67
N SER A 38 4.98 -10.07 -23.45
CA SER A 38 4.46 -10.51 -22.18
C SER A 38 5.56 -10.19 -21.18
N ASN A 39 5.44 -9.06 -20.49
CA ASN A 39 6.17 -8.85 -19.26
C ASN A 39 5.60 -9.92 -18.35
N ASP A 40 6.27 -11.06 -18.29
CA ASP A 40 6.16 -11.96 -17.15
C ASP A 40 6.13 -11.05 -15.92
N PRO A 41 5.09 -11.13 -15.06
CA PRO A 41 5.07 -10.33 -13.85
C PRO A 41 6.41 -10.61 -13.18
N ALA A 42 7.23 -9.56 -13.02
CA ALA A 42 8.60 -9.70 -12.56
C ALA A 42 8.62 -10.69 -11.41
N ASP A 43 9.38 -11.76 -11.56
CA ASP A 43 9.39 -12.94 -10.69
C ASP A 43 9.88 -12.49 -9.31
N CYS A 44 8.97 -11.90 -8.55
CA CYS A 44 9.28 -11.26 -7.29
C CYS A 44 9.69 -12.34 -6.32
N ALA A 45 10.81 -12.12 -5.63
CA ALA A 45 11.21 -12.99 -4.55
C ALA A 45 10.04 -13.19 -3.58
N LYS A 46 9.71 -14.44 -3.29
CA LYS A 46 8.72 -14.77 -2.27
C LYS A 46 9.21 -14.24 -0.93
N VAL A 47 8.53 -13.26 -0.36
CA VAL A 47 8.84 -12.68 0.95
C VAL A 47 7.96 -13.32 2.01
N THR A 48 8.56 -13.68 3.15
CA THR A 48 7.85 -14.16 4.34
C THR A 48 7.88 -13.11 5.44
N LEU A 49 6.77 -12.98 6.17
CA LEU A 49 6.74 -12.22 7.42
C LEU A 49 7.11 -13.14 8.58
N ASP A 50 7.84 -12.63 9.57
CA ASP A 50 8.04 -13.29 10.85
C ASP A 50 7.93 -12.30 12.02
N ILE A 51 7.71 -12.79 13.23
CA ILE A 51 7.70 -11.95 14.42
C ILE A 51 9.12 -11.76 14.91
N GLY A 52 9.57 -10.51 15.01
CA GLY A 52 10.84 -10.18 15.65
C GLY A 52 10.78 -10.47 17.16
N PRO A 53 11.36 -11.56 17.67
CA PRO A 53 11.13 -12.01 19.04
C PRO A 53 11.59 -10.99 20.10
N GLU A 54 12.60 -10.20 19.77
CA GLU A 54 13.20 -9.19 20.66
C GLU A 54 12.55 -7.82 20.52
N ARG A 55 11.74 -7.60 19.47
CA ARG A 55 11.12 -6.31 19.15
C ARG A 55 9.60 -6.37 19.15
N PHE A 56 9.03 -7.50 19.54
CA PHE A 56 7.59 -7.68 19.72
C PHE A 56 7.31 -8.03 21.18
N THR A 57 7.13 -7.01 22.01
CA THR A 57 7.19 -7.11 23.47
C THR A 57 5.84 -7.43 24.11
N GLU A 58 4.73 -6.92 23.57
CA GLU A 58 3.37 -7.14 24.10
C GLU A 58 2.38 -7.58 23.01
N GLY A 59 1.38 -8.41 23.37
CA GLY A 59 0.34 -8.84 22.43
C GLY A 59 0.82 -9.81 21.34
N ARG A 60 2.01 -10.39 21.52
CA ARG A 60 2.64 -11.36 20.59
C ARG A 60 1.75 -12.57 20.34
N GLU A 61 1.03 -13.02 21.35
CA GLU A 61 0.06 -14.10 21.29
C GLU A 61 -1.06 -13.85 20.28
N ASN A 62 -1.36 -12.58 19.97
CA ASN A 62 -2.38 -12.23 18.97
C ASN A 62 -1.86 -12.33 17.54
N PHE A 63 -0.53 -12.37 17.35
CA PHE A 63 0.13 -12.51 16.05
C PHE A 63 0.94 -13.82 15.94
N ALA A 64 0.78 -14.73 16.90
CA ALA A 64 1.33 -16.07 16.80
C ALA A 64 0.76 -16.79 15.57
N VAL A 65 1.54 -17.73 15.02
CA VAL A 65 1.12 -18.56 13.89
C VAL A 65 -0.20 -19.27 14.24
N GLY A 66 -1.18 -19.20 13.33
CA GLY A 66 -2.51 -19.80 13.49
C GLY A 66 -3.57 -18.88 14.11
N THR A 67 -3.21 -17.66 14.51
CA THR A 67 -4.18 -16.66 14.98
C THR A 67 -4.87 -15.96 13.80
N THR A 68 -6.10 -15.47 14.01
CA THR A 68 -6.84 -14.74 12.98
C THR A 68 -6.11 -13.48 12.50
N ALA A 69 -5.49 -12.73 13.41
CA ALA A 69 -4.77 -11.51 13.02
C ALA A 69 -3.52 -11.85 12.21
N ARG A 70 -2.77 -12.90 12.58
CA ARG A 70 -1.62 -13.36 11.81
C ARG A 70 -2.02 -13.82 10.41
N THR A 71 -3.03 -14.68 10.29
CA THR A 71 -3.53 -15.15 8.99
C THR A 71 -3.95 -13.99 8.10
N ARG A 72 -4.71 -13.03 8.65
CA ARG A 72 -5.17 -11.86 7.89
C ARG A 72 -4.02 -10.97 7.46
N LEU A 73 -2.98 -10.82 8.29
CA LEU A 73 -1.80 -10.05 7.93
C LEU A 73 -1.04 -10.72 6.79
N ASP A 74 -0.80 -12.04 6.87
CA ASP A 74 -0.11 -12.80 5.83
C ASP A 74 -0.88 -12.77 4.50
N GLU A 75 -2.22 -12.87 4.53
CA GLU A 75 -3.09 -12.74 3.35
C GLU A 75 -3.02 -11.34 2.74
N ASN A 76 -3.21 -10.30 3.55
CA ASN A 76 -3.16 -8.91 3.09
C ASN A 76 -1.80 -8.56 2.52
N PHE A 77 -0.73 -9.06 3.14
CA PHE A 77 0.64 -8.91 2.69
C PHE A 77 0.86 -9.57 1.34
N THR A 78 0.40 -10.82 1.19
CA THR A 78 0.50 -11.58 -0.06
C THR A 78 -0.17 -10.83 -1.22
N VAL A 79 -1.37 -10.30 -0.99
CA VAL A 79 -2.11 -9.51 -1.99
C VAL A 79 -1.36 -8.23 -2.35
N ALA A 80 -0.90 -7.47 -1.36
CA ALA A 80 -0.19 -6.22 -1.58
C ALA A 80 1.13 -6.42 -2.33
N LEU A 81 1.89 -7.45 -1.97
CA LEU A 81 3.14 -7.82 -2.62
C LEU A 81 2.90 -8.19 -4.09
N ALA A 82 1.90 -9.04 -4.36
CA ALA A 82 1.56 -9.43 -5.73
C ALA A 82 1.18 -8.21 -6.60
N GLN A 83 0.42 -7.27 -6.04
CA GLN A 83 0.07 -6.03 -6.73
C GLN A 83 1.29 -5.14 -7.01
N ALA A 84 2.13 -4.90 -6.00
CA ALA A 84 3.35 -4.09 -6.17
C ALA A 84 4.32 -4.70 -7.21
N CYS A 85 4.40 -6.03 -7.25
CA CYS A 85 5.19 -6.77 -8.23
C CYS A 85 4.64 -6.63 -9.66
N ALA A 86 3.34 -6.80 -9.84
CA ALA A 86 2.68 -6.62 -11.13
C ALA A 86 2.82 -5.17 -11.65
N GLU A 87 2.89 -4.19 -10.75
CA GLU A 87 3.13 -2.78 -11.05
C GLU A 87 4.63 -2.44 -11.23
N GLY A 88 5.53 -3.41 -11.08
CA GLY A 88 6.97 -3.23 -11.28
C GLY A 88 7.67 -2.36 -10.22
N MET A 89 7.00 -2.08 -9.09
CA MET A 89 7.53 -1.19 -8.03
C MET A 89 8.86 -1.69 -7.47
N LEU A 90 9.04 -3.00 -7.41
CA LEU A 90 10.18 -3.66 -6.77
C LEU A 90 11.37 -3.91 -7.72
N ALA A 91 11.29 -3.45 -8.97
CA ALA A 91 12.34 -3.70 -9.96
C ALA A 91 13.68 -3.01 -9.62
N LYS A 92 13.63 -1.83 -9.00
CA LYS A 92 14.83 -1.06 -8.62
C LYS A 92 15.29 -1.35 -7.21
N GLN A 93 14.33 -1.55 -6.31
CA GLN A 93 14.59 -1.72 -4.90
C GLN A 93 13.75 -2.92 -4.41
N PRO A 94 14.36 -4.13 -4.43
CA PRO A 94 13.73 -5.30 -3.84
C PRO A 94 13.40 -5.04 -2.38
N LEU A 95 12.35 -5.68 -1.88
CA LEU A 95 12.02 -5.59 -0.46
C LEU A 95 13.18 -6.19 0.33
N VAL A 96 13.44 -7.48 0.19
CA VAL A 96 14.50 -8.10 1.00
C VAL A 96 15.86 -7.93 0.35
N ASP A 97 16.85 -7.46 1.12
CA ASP A 97 18.24 -7.41 0.66
C ASP A 97 18.73 -8.86 0.39
N PRO A 98 19.15 -9.18 -0.85
CA PRO A 98 19.64 -10.53 -1.19
C PRO A 98 20.89 -10.94 -0.39
N ARG A 99 21.56 -9.99 0.28
CA ARG A 99 22.72 -10.21 1.14
C ARG A 99 22.35 -10.42 2.61
N SER A 100 21.08 -10.25 2.99
CA SER A 100 20.61 -10.50 4.35
C SER A 100 20.82 -11.97 4.75
N LYS A 101 21.13 -12.21 6.04
CA LYS A 101 21.22 -13.57 6.59
C LYS A 101 19.84 -14.23 6.63
N GLU A 102 18.83 -13.46 7.00
CA GLU A 102 17.42 -13.86 7.09
C GLU A 102 16.76 -13.75 5.71
N LYS A 103 17.35 -14.43 4.73
CA LYS A 103 16.98 -14.34 3.30
C LYS A 103 15.48 -14.41 3.12
N ASN A 104 14.94 -13.45 2.38
CA ASN A 104 13.52 -13.33 2.06
C ASN A 104 12.57 -13.13 3.25
N THR A 105 13.07 -12.79 4.44
CA THR A 105 12.23 -12.53 5.62
C THR A 105 12.18 -11.05 5.98
N LEU A 106 10.97 -10.57 6.27
CA LEU A 106 10.73 -9.31 6.95
C LEU A 106 10.20 -9.60 8.34
N PHE A 107 10.54 -8.73 9.28
CA PHE A 107 10.13 -8.89 10.66
C PHE A 107 9.03 -7.91 11.02
N ILE A 108 8.11 -8.35 11.86
CA ILE A 108 7.08 -7.53 12.50
C ILE A 108 7.56 -7.24 13.91
N ALA A 109 7.57 -5.97 14.30
CA ALA A 109 7.87 -5.45 15.63
C ALA A 109 6.68 -4.64 16.12
N ASN A 110 6.61 -4.42 17.42
CA ASN A 110 5.70 -3.44 17.97
C ASN A 110 6.36 -2.52 19.01
N ALA A 111 5.77 -1.34 19.12
CA ALA A 111 5.97 -0.37 20.18
C ALA A 111 4.62 -0.22 20.88
N SER A 112 4.35 -1.11 21.83
CA SER A 112 3.03 -1.19 22.46
C SER A 112 2.69 0.07 23.26
N GLU A 113 3.70 0.75 23.81
CA GLU A 113 3.59 2.05 24.46
C GLU A 113 3.09 3.16 23.52
N ALA A 114 3.40 3.04 22.22
CA ALA A 114 2.95 3.96 21.18
C ALA A 114 1.72 3.44 20.45
N ASN A 115 1.24 2.22 20.78
CA ASN A 115 0.21 1.51 20.05
C ASN A 115 0.56 1.27 18.57
N ILE A 116 1.84 1.21 18.23
CA ILE A 116 2.31 1.07 16.84
C ILE A 116 2.86 -0.33 16.64
N ALA A 117 2.68 -0.88 15.45
CA ALA A 117 3.58 -1.90 14.96
C ALA A 117 4.17 -1.53 13.63
N SER A 118 5.36 -2.08 13.45
CA SER A 118 6.22 -1.79 12.35
C SER A 118 6.62 -3.08 11.69
N ILE A 119 6.63 -3.09 10.37
CA ILE A 119 7.32 -4.15 9.65
C ILE A 119 8.68 -3.56 9.23
N TYR A 120 9.74 -4.34 9.37
CA TYR A 120 11.10 -3.86 9.24
C TYR A 120 12.02 -4.96 8.70
N PHE A 121 13.18 -4.53 8.20
CA PHE A 121 14.27 -5.42 7.84
C PHE A 121 15.08 -5.81 9.07
N ASP A 122 15.77 -6.96 9.04
CA ASP A 122 16.69 -7.36 10.11
C ASP A 122 17.71 -6.25 10.48
N ASN A 123 18.10 -5.40 9.51
CA ASN A 123 19.02 -4.28 9.72
C ASN A 123 18.39 -3.04 10.43
N GLY A 124 17.10 -3.07 10.76
CA GLY A 124 16.40 -2.02 11.49
C GLY A 124 15.77 -0.91 10.67
N ALA A 125 15.79 -0.97 9.34
CA ALA A 125 15.01 -0.04 8.54
C ALA A 125 13.52 -0.40 8.59
N THR A 126 12.70 0.54 9.06
CA THR A 126 11.24 0.46 9.13
C THR A 126 10.63 0.89 7.79
N TRP A 127 9.58 0.20 7.35
CA TRP A 127 8.91 0.52 6.08
C TRP A 127 7.42 0.88 6.20
N PHE A 128 6.82 0.63 7.35
CA PHE A 128 5.40 0.76 7.64
C PHE A 128 5.29 0.84 9.14
N GLU A 129 4.54 1.83 9.62
CA GLU A 129 4.14 1.97 11.01
C GLU A 129 2.63 2.18 11.00
N GLY A 130 1.92 1.56 11.93
CA GLY A 130 0.49 1.77 12.04
C GLY A 130 -0.08 1.27 13.35
N PRO A 131 -1.27 1.76 13.74
CA PRO A 131 -1.91 1.36 14.97
C PRO A 131 -2.16 -0.15 14.98
N PHE A 132 -1.76 -0.81 16.07
CA PHE A 132 -1.99 -2.25 16.24
C PHE A 132 -3.14 -2.56 17.19
N PHE A 133 -3.56 -1.66 18.07
CA PHE A 133 -4.72 -1.84 18.94
C PHE A 133 -5.73 -0.71 18.78
N VAL A 134 -6.98 -1.06 18.47
CA VAL A 134 -8.11 -0.14 18.68
C VAL A 134 -8.77 -0.54 19.99
N ASP A 135 -8.83 0.42 20.93
CA ASP A 135 -9.51 0.32 22.22
C ASP A 135 -9.11 -0.89 23.09
N GLY A 136 -7.81 -1.19 23.14
CA GLY A 136 -7.20 -2.14 24.09
C GLY A 136 -7.66 -3.60 23.93
N LYS A 137 -8.37 -3.94 22.85
CA LYS A 137 -8.91 -5.30 22.65
C LYS A 137 -8.84 -5.80 21.21
N HIS A 138 -8.77 -4.92 20.22
CA HIS A 138 -8.79 -5.33 18.82
C HIS A 138 -7.48 -5.05 18.14
N VAL A 139 -6.86 -6.11 17.67
CA VAL A 139 -5.71 -6.00 16.79
C VAL A 139 -6.14 -5.41 15.44
N GLN A 140 -5.62 -4.23 15.09
CA GLN A 140 -5.81 -3.64 13.78
C GLN A 140 -4.76 -4.21 12.81
N VAL A 141 -5.22 -5.08 11.92
CA VAL A 141 -4.39 -5.61 10.83
C VAL A 141 -4.54 -4.69 9.62
N PRO A 142 -3.45 -4.12 9.07
CA PRO A 142 -3.52 -3.25 7.90
C PRO A 142 -4.09 -4.01 6.70
N GLY A 143 -4.95 -3.34 5.93
CA GLY A 143 -5.49 -3.87 4.69
C GLY A 143 -4.43 -3.92 3.57
N PRO A 144 -4.69 -4.63 2.46
CA PRO A 144 -3.74 -4.75 1.36
C PRO A 144 -3.34 -3.39 0.76
N ALA A 145 -4.27 -2.45 0.65
CA ALA A 145 -4.00 -1.11 0.12
C ALA A 145 -2.98 -0.33 0.97
N ALA A 146 -3.10 -0.39 2.30
CA ALA A 146 -2.17 0.27 3.21
C ALA A 146 -0.78 -0.37 3.14
N ILE A 147 -0.70 -1.71 3.07
CA ILE A 147 0.57 -2.42 2.90
C ILE A 147 1.21 -2.07 1.54
N LYS A 148 0.42 -2.01 0.46
CA LYS A 148 0.93 -1.63 -0.87
C LYS A 148 1.47 -0.21 -0.88
N GLU A 149 0.78 0.72 -0.21
CA GLU A 149 1.24 2.09 -0.05
C GLU A 149 2.60 2.15 0.65
N ALA A 150 2.77 1.38 1.73
CA ALA A 150 4.06 1.27 2.41
C ALA A 150 5.17 0.73 1.50
N ILE A 151 4.86 -0.30 0.71
CA ILE A 151 5.79 -0.85 -0.30
C ILE A 151 6.16 0.24 -1.33
N TYR A 152 5.20 1.01 -1.82
CA TYR A 152 5.43 2.11 -2.76
C TYR A 152 6.36 3.16 -2.14
N CYS A 153 6.10 3.59 -0.90
CA CYS A 153 6.92 4.57 -0.21
C CYS A 153 8.37 4.11 -0.01
N TYR A 154 8.57 2.83 0.27
CA TYR A 154 9.91 2.25 0.40
C TYR A 154 10.63 2.12 -0.96
N ALA A 155 9.98 1.53 -1.96
CA ALA A 155 10.64 1.10 -3.19
C ALA A 155 10.69 2.17 -4.29
N VAL A 156 9.70 3.07 -4.30
CA VAL A 156 9.55 4.13 -5.29
C VAL A 156 9.79 5.49 -4.63
N GLY A 157 9.14 5.72 -3.48
CA GLY A 157 9.06 7.03 -2.84
C GLY A 157 8.12 7.97 -3.58
N ALA A 158 7.44 8.84 -2.83
CA ALA A 158 6.63 9.91 -3.42
C ALA A 158 7.53 11.08 -3.86
N THR A 159 7.19 11.73 -4.97
CA THR A 159 7.84 13.01 -5.34
C THR A 159 7.43 14.12 -4.35
N PRO A 160 8.18 15.24 -4.26
CA PRO A 160 7.78 16.38 -3.43
C PRO A 160 6.36 16.88 -3.74
N GLU A 161 5.98 16.89 -5.03
CA GLU A 161 4.65 17.31 -5.45
C GLU A 161 3.56 16.33 -5.01
N GLU A 162 3.81 15.03 -5.08
CA GLU A 162 2.88 14.01 -4.59
C GLU A 162 2.72 14.11 -3.06
N GLN A 163 3.82 14.33 -2.34
CA GLN A 163 3.79 14.57 -0.90
C GLN A 163 2.97 15.80 -0.54
N GLU A 164 3.17 16.92 -1.24
CA GLU A 164 2.43 18.17 -1.00
C GLU A 164 0.94 18.02 -1.31
N GLN A 165 0.58 17.34 -2.40
CA GLN A 165 -0.81 17.23 -2.85
C GLN A 165 -1.62 16.19 -2.09
N THR A 166 -0.98 15.10 -1.66
CA THR A 166 -1.69 13.92 -1.14
C THR A 166 -1.27 13.53 0.28
N GLY A 167 -0.19 14.10 0.82
CA GLY A 167 0.39 13.69 2.09
C GLY A 167 1.05 12.30 2.06
N ARG A 168 1.16 11.70 0.87
CA ARG A 168 1.66 10.34 0.67
C ARG A 168 3.10 10.18 1.15
N CYS A 169 3.42 9.05 1.77
CA CYS A 169 4.76 8.70 2.27
C CYS A 169 5.34 9.66 3.32
N LEU A 170 4.52 10.54 3.91
CA LEU A 170 4.91 11.29 5.09
C LEU A 170 4.69 10.41 6.33
N PRO A 171 5.59 10.45 7.33
CA PRO A 171 5.30 9.87 8.63
C PRO A 171 4.12 10.62 9.26
N ASP A 172 3.13 9.88 9.78
CA ASP A 172 1.98 10.44 10.50
C ASP A 172 2.39 11.16 11.80
#